data_AF-A0A6L8KWF5-F1
#
_entry.id   AF-A0A6L8KWF5-F1
#
_cell.length_a   1.000
_cell.length_b   1.000
_cell.length_c   1.000
_cell.angle_alpha   90.00
_cell.angle_beta   90.00
_cell.angle_gamma   90.00
#
_symmetry.space_group_name_H-M   'P 1'
#
loop_
_entity.id
_entity.type
_entity.pdbx_description
1 polymer ?
#
loop_
_entity_poly.entity_id
_entity_poly.type
_entity_poly.pdbx_seq_one_letter_code
_entity_poly.pdbx_strand_id
1 'polypeptide(L)'
;MMNKWRWRWPAAVLTMAIGIYAVRDAEPRITTATAPVVVAAASSTAMTGAAPAQTMTSLFQRGHPPTPAEMAAIRQQRKQRMQAQGYPTPDAYFEMDLKQLNALADKGDVYAMLQLGEQYYNESASLQWDQDYNFNADPQQLGKQYLGDAAIAGHLHTGLVLAQKYLNDQQPDEAYAWLLLSKRLGDPAASSQLEELAGRLTPAQQQTARQRLAELDFRVKVRYTGG
;
A
#
# COMPACT_ATOMS: atom_id res chain seq x y z
N MET A 1 -25.22 29.28 -5.28
CA MET A 1 -25.98 28.02 -5.46
C MET A 1 -24.96 26.88 -5.51
N MET A 2 -24.84 26.10 -4.43
CA MET A 2 -23.82 25.05 -4.27
C MET A 2 -24.52 23.68 -4.23
N ASN A 3 -24.24 22.83 -5.20
CA ASN A 3 -24.74 21.46 -5.23
C ASN A 3 -23.86 20.56 -4.37
N LYS A 4 -24.42 20.06 -3.26
CA LYS A 4 -23.85 19.01 -2.42
C LYS A 4 -24.27 17.65 -2.97
N TRP A 5 -23.34 16.89 -3.55
CA TRP A 5 -23.58 15.50 -3.91
C TRP A 5 -23.15 14.58 -2.76
N ARG A 6 -24.13 13.94 -2.11
CA ARG A 6 -23.95 12.88 -1.11
C ARG A 6 -24.12 11.53 -1.80
N TRP A 7 -23.07 10.73 -1.88
CA TRP A 7 -23.16 9.33 -2.28
C TRP A 7 -23.45 8.46 -1.05
N ARG A 8 -24.59 7.77 -1.05
CA ARG A 8 -24.94 6.71 -0.09
C ARG A 8 -24.70 5.37 -0.78
N TRP A 9 -23.92 4.51 -0.16
CA TRP A 9 -23.77 3.10 -0.55
C TRP A 9 -24.94 2.28 0.02
N PRO A 10 -25.56 1.35 -0.72
CA PRO A 10 -26.43 0.33 -0.13
C PRO A 10 -25.59 -0.82 0.44
N ALA A 11 -25.94 -1.22 1.66
CA ALA A 11 -25.40 -2.38 2.35
C ALA A 11 -25.85 -3.68 1.66
N ALA A 12 -24.90 -4.57 1.36
CA ALA A 12 -25.19 -5.93 0.94
C ALA A 12 -25.11 -6.86 2.15
N VAL A 13 -26.22 -7.59 2.36
CA VAL A 13 -26.45 -8.59 3.39
C VAL A 13 -25.63 -9.85 3.06
N LEU A 14 -24.80 -10.29 4.00
CA LEU A 14 -24.03 -11.53 3.89
C LEU A 14 -24.78 -12.67 4.59
N THR A 15 -25.26 -13.65 3.82
CA THR A 15 -25.82 -14.90 4.33
C THR A 15 -24.69 -15.90 4.57
N MET A 16 -24.48 -16.26 5.84
CA MET A 16 -23.46 -17.20 6.30
C MET A 16 -23.94 -18.65 6.10
N ALA A 17 -23.20 -19.45 5.34
CA ALA A 17 -23.32 -20.91 5.33
C ALA A 17 -22.09 -21.51 6.02
N ILE A 18 -22.31 -22.16 7.16
CA ILE A 18 -21.30 -22.82 7.98
C ILE A 18 -21.10 -24.24 7.45
N GLY A 19 -19.91 -24.53 6.91
CA GLY A 19 -19.47 -25.86 6.54
C GLY A 19 -18.33 -26.31 7.46
N ILE A 20 -18.61 -27.31 8.29
CA ILE A 20 -17.70 -27.93 9.26
C ILE A 20 -16.69 -28.81 8.51
N TYR A 21 -15.39 -28.60 8.73
CA TYR A 21 -14.34 -29.54 8.31
C TYR A 21 -13.62 -30.16 9.51
N ALA A 22 -13.42 -31.47 9.40
CA ALA A 22 -12.96 -32.39 10.42
C ALA A 22 -11.48 -32.23 10.78
N VAL A 23 -11.21 -32.40 12.08
CA VAL A 23 -9.89 -32.51 12.71
C VAL A 23 -9.20 -33.80 12.26
N ARG A 24 -7.92 -33.70 11.91
CA ARG A 24 -7.00 -34.85 11.78
C ARG A 24 -5.88 -34.71 12.81
N ASP A 25 -5.70 -35.79 13.55
CA ASP A 25 -4.73 -35.98 14.61
C ASP A 25 -3.28 -35.78 14.14
N ALA A 26 -2.50 -35.07 14.95
CA ALA A 26 -1.05 -35.03 14.87
C ALA A 26 -0.47 -35.34 16.26
N GLU A 27 0.19 -36.50 16.37
CA GLU A 27 0.87 -36.97 17.57
C GLU A 27 2.16 -36.17 17.83
N PRO A 28 2.50 -35.84 19.10
CA PRO A 28 3.76 -35.17 19.43
C PRO A 28 4.90 -36.17 19.64
N ARG A 29 5.98 -36.04 18.86
CA ARG A 29 7.28 -36.64 19.20
C ARG A 29 8.09 -35.65 20.02
N ILE A 30 8.24 -35.95 21.31
CA ILE A 30 9.15 -35.27 22.22
C ILE A 30 10.54 -35.90 22.03
N THR A 31 11.54 -35.08 21.68
CA THR A 31 12.95 -35.48 21.74
C THR A 31 13.65 -34.55 22.72
N THR A 32 14.00 -35.11 23.87
CA THR A 32 14.86 -34.53 24.91
C THR A 32 16.30 -34.46 24.43
N ALA A 33 16.91 -33.28 24.48
CA ALA A 33 18.36 -33.11 24.42
C ALA A 33 18.80 -32.14 25.51
N THR A 34 19.54 -32.68 26.46
CA THR A 34 20.13 -32.05 27.65
C THR A 34 21.34 -31.20 27.25
N ALA A 35 21.42 -29.96 27.75
CA ALA A 35 22.63 -29.13 27.65
C ALA A 35 23.03 -28.60 29.04
N PRO A 36 24.35 -28.55 29.36
CA PRO A 36 24.84 -28.39 30.73
C PRO A 36 24.85 -26.93 31.25
N VAL A 37 24.67 -26.85 32.56
CA VAL A 37 24.76 -25.68 33.43
C VAL A 37 26.20 -25.15 33.47
N VAL A 38 26.37 -23.85 33.20
CA VAL A 38 27.60 -23.11 33.54
C VAL A 38 27.26 -22.14 34.67
N VAL A 39 27.85 -22.39 35.84
CA VAL A 39 27.80 -21.52 37.01
C VAL A 39 28.84 -20.42 36.80
N ALA A 40 28.41 -19.16 36.77
CA ALA A 40 29.30 -18.01 36.86
C ALA A 40 28.98 -17.20 38.12
N ALA A 41 30.00 -17.05 38.94
CA ALA A 41 29.98 -16.48 40.27
C ALA A 41 29.72 -14.96 40.28
N ALA A 42 29.11 -14.53 41.37
CA ALA A 42 28.81 -13.15 41.70
C ALA A 42 30.07 -12.33 42.03
N SER A 43 30.02 -11.04 41.66
CA SER A 43 30.70 -9.97 42.38
C SER A 43 29.71 -8.80 42.52
N SER A 44 29.35 -8.50 43.76
CA SER A 44 28.55 -7.35 44.20
C SER A 44 29.44 -6.11 44.44
N THR A 45 28.78 -4.96 44.67
CA THR A 45 29.30 -3.60 45.01
C THR A 45 29.29 -2.66 43.80
N ALA A 46 28.66 -1.48 43.76
CA ALA A 46 28.16 -0.58 44.80
C ALA A 46 26.81 0.06 44.39
N MET A 47 25.97 0.36 45.39
CA MET A 47 24.83 1.26 45.24
C MET A 47 25.30 2.71 45.28
N THR A 48 25.01 3.46 44.22
CA THR A 48 24.91 4.92 44.27
C THR A 48 23.61 5.29 43.58
N GLY A 49 22.67 5.81 44.35
CA GLY A 49 21.33 6.13 43.91
C GLY A 49 21.33 7.22 42.84
N ALA A 50 20.80 6.87 41.68
CA ALA A 50 19.99 7.76 40.87
C ALA A 50 18.79 6.93 40.43
N ALA A 51 17.64 7.18 41.06
CA ALA A 51 16.39 6.62 40.57
C ALA A 51 16.29 6.96 39.07
N PRO A 52 16.07 6.00 38.17
CA PRO A 52 15.71 6.36 36.82
C PRO A 52 14.40 7.12 36.96
N ALA A 53 14.44 8.42 36.71
CA ALA A 53 13.25 9.16 36.40
C ALA A 53 12.60 8.37 35.27
N GLN A 54 11.52 7.66 35.60
CA GLN A 54 10.64 7.08 34.62
C GLN A 54 10.07 8.30 33.91
N THR A 55 10.77 8.74 32.86
CA THR A 55 10.25 9.68 31.90
C THR A 55 8.98 9.01 31.43
N MET A 56 7.84 9.49 31.94
CA MET A 56 6.53 9.10 31.49
C MET A 56 6.52 9.48 30.01
N THR A 57 6.90 8.53 29.15
CA THR A 57 6.89 8.68 27.71
C THR A 57 5.43 8.94 27.38
N SER A 58 5.11 10.20 27.14
CA SER A 58 3.75 10.61 26.85
C SER A 58 3.27 9.77 25.69
N LEU A 59 2.15 9.06 25.88
CA LEU A 59 1.47 8.30 24.82
C LEU A 59 1.01 9.20 23.65
N PHE A 60 1.23 10.52 23.75
CA PHE A 60 0.93 11.53 22.74
C PHE A 60 2.16 12.10 22.04
N GLN A 61 3.36 11.58 22.32
CA GLN A 61 4.57 12.04 21.65
C GLN A 61 4.61 11.48 20.22
N ARG A 62 3.94 12.20 19.30
CA ARG A 62 4.30 12.17 17.88
C ARG A 62 5.81 12.44 17.83
N GLY A 63 6.54 11.67 17.03
CA GLY A 63 8.00 11.71 16.97
C GLY A 63 8.56 13.08 16.57
N HIS A 64 9.75 13.12 15.99
CA HIS A 64 10.34 14.37 15.52
C HIS A 64 9.94 14.58 14.05
N PRO A 65 9.69 15.83 13.61
CA PRO A 65 9.62 16.11 12.18
C PRO A 65 10.95 15.72 11.53
N PRO A 66 10.94 15.13 10.31
CA PRO A 66 12.15 14.78 9.61
C PRO A 66 13.05 16.00 9.40
N THR A 67 14.35 15.82 9.63
CA THR A 67 15.37 16.79 9.29
C THR A 67 15.51 16.94 7.78
N PRO A 68 16.08 18.04 7.27
CA PRO A 68 16.33 18.20 5.83
C PRO A 68 17.16 17.07 5.22
N ALA A 69 18.13 16.53 5.97
CA ALA A 69 18.95 15.40 5.53
C ALA A 69 18.13 14.10 5.43
N GLU A 70 17.26 13.84 6.40
CA GLU A 70 16.34 12.69 6.35
C GLU A 70 15.34 12.81 5.21
N MET A 71 14.79 14.00 4.97
CA MET A 71 13.91 14.23 3.82
C MET A 71 14.62 13.99 2.48
N ALA A 72 15.87 14.44 2.33
CA ALA A 72 16.66 14.15 1.14
C ALA A 72 16.88 12.64 0.94
N ALA A 73 17.14 11.90 2.03
CA ALA A 73 17.28 10.44 1.99
C ALA A 73 15.98 9.74 1.60
N ILE A 74 14.83 10.17 2.14
CA ILE A 74 13.50 9.65 1.80
C ILE A 74 13.22 9.85 0.30
N ARG A 75 13.48 11.04 -0.23
CA ARG A 75 13.31 11.32 -1.67
C ARG A 75 14.20 10.44 -2.54
N GLN A 76 15.45 10.25 -2.15
CA GLN A 76 16.37 9.38 -2.89
C GLN A 76 15.93 7.91 -2.87
N GLN A 77 15.45 7.41 -1.72
CA GLN A 77 14.89 6.07 -1.61
C GLN A 77 13.64 5.92 -2.48
N ARG A 78 12.76 6.91 -2.49
CA ARG A 78 11.58 6.94 -3.36
C ARG A 78 11.98 6.82 -4.83
N LYS A 79 12.93 7.63 -5.28
CA LYS A 79 13.44 7.62 -6.65
C LYS A 79 13.97 6.24 -7.03
N GLN A 80 14.77 5.62 -6.17
CA GLN A 80 15.29 4.28 -6.40
C GLN A 80 14.19 3.22 -6.47
N ARG A 81 13.19 3.25 -5.58
CA ARG A 81 12.06 2.31 -5.61
C ARG A 81 11.24 2.44 -6.88
N MET A 82 10.91 3.65 -7.31
CA MET A 82 10.13 3.89 -8.52
C MET A 82 10.90 3.50 -9.78
N GLN A 83 12.22 3.74 -9.82
CA GLN A 83 13.08 3.28 -10.89
C GLN A 83 13.17 1.75 -10.96
N ALA A 84 13.39 1.09 -9.82
CA ALA A 84 13.50 -0.36 -9.74
C ALA A 84 12.20 -1.08 -10.16
N GLN A 85 11.06 -0.46 -9.88
CA GLN A 85 9.75 -0.98 -10.28
C GLN A 85 9.27 -0.47 -11.64
N GLY A 86 10.08 0.28 -12.41
CA GLY A 86 9.76 0.63 -13.80
C GLY A 86 8.74 1.76 -14.02
N TYR A 87 8.48 2.61 -13.02
CA TYR A 87 7.58 3.77 -13.15
C TYR A 87 8.22 5.09 -12.67
N PRO A 88 9.39 5.49 -13.20
CA PRO A 88 10.05 6.72 -12.77
C PRO A 88 9.23 7.97 -13.10
N THR A 89 9.39 9.02 -12.29
CA THR A 89 8.85 10.36 -12.56
C THR A 89 10.00 11.35 -12.78
N PRO A 90 9.74 12.53 -13.38
CA PRO A 90 10.73 13.59 -13.48
C PRO A 90 11.21 14.07 -12.10
N ASP A 91 12.46 14.52 -12.02
CA ASP A 91 13.12 14.86 -10.73
C ASP A 91 12.41 15.98 -9.96
N ALA A 92 11.81 16.93 -10.67
CA ALA A 92 11.07 18.04 -10.05
C ALA A 92 9.92 17.57 -9.14
N TYR A 93 9.32 16.40 -9.44
CA TYR A 93 8.20 15.87 -8.67
C TYR A 93 8.60 15.32 -7.30
N PHE A 94 9.87 14.96 -7.10
CA PHE A 94 10.33 14.47 -5.79
C PHE A 94 10.44 15.60 -4.76
N GLU A 95 10.66 16.83 -5.23
CA GLU A 95 10.84 18.02 -4.38
C GLU A 95 9.50 18.72 -4.04
N MET A 96 8.38 18.27 -4.62
CA MET A 96 7.07 18.86 -4.38
C MET A 96 6.44 18.40 -3.07
N ASP A 97 5.78 19.32 -2.37
CA ASP A 97 4.96 19.02 -1.19
C ASP A 97 3.60 18.41 -1.56
N LEU A 98 2.86 17.89 -0.55
CA LEU A 98 1.55 17.27 -0.81
C LEU A 98 0.57 18.26 -1.44
N LYS A 99 0.63 19.55 -1.10
CA LYS A 99 -0.23 20.59 -1.67
C LYS A 99 -0.05 20.75 -3.17
N GLN A 100 1.20 20.88 -3.62
CA GLN A 100 1.56 21.00 -5.03
C GLN A 100 1.16 19.76 -5.80
N LEU A 101 1.43 18.58 -5.23
CA LEU A 101 1.09 17.31 -5.85
C LEU A 101 -0.42 17.12 -5.97
N ASN A 102 -1.20 17.41 -4.92
CA ASN A 102 -2.67 17.34 -4.96
C ASN A 102 -3.22 18.29 -6.03
N ALA A 103 -2.73 19.53 -6.10
CA ALA A 103 -3.18 20.52 -7.09
C ALA A 103 -2.88 20.10 -8.55
N LEU A 104 -1.81 19.35 -8.79
CA LEU A 104 -1.48 18.78 -10.10
C LEU A 104 -2.30 17.53 -10.39
N ALA A 105 -2.46 16.64 -9.40
CA ALA A 105 -3.29 15.45 -9.53
C ALA A 105 -4.75 15.79 -9.84
N ASP A 106 -5.30 16.85 -9.22
CA ASP A 106 -6.64 17.36 -9.50
C ASP A 106 -6.82 17.83 -10.96
N LYS A 107 -5.72 18.27 -11.60
CA LYS A 107 -5.69 18.64 -13.02
C LYS A 107 -5.45 17.44 -13.94
N GLY A 108 -5.35 16.25 -13.37
CA GLY A 108 -5.12 15.02 -14.09
C GLY A 108 -3.65 14.69 -14.36
N ASP A 109 -2.70 15.36 -13.70
CA ASP A 109 -1.28 15.08 -13.86
C ASP A 109 -0.93 13.69 -13.31
N VAL A 110 -0.49 12.82 -14.23
CA VAL A 110 -0.18 11.42 -13.95
C VAL A 110 1.00 11.28 -12.99
N TYR A 111 2.05 12.09 -13.16
CA TYR A 111 3.26 11.98 -12.33
C TYR A 111 2.99 12.44 -10.90
N ALA A 112 2.15 13.46 -10.72
CA ALA A 112 1.68 13.86 -9.40
C ALA A 112 0.90 12.74 -8.70
N MET A 113 -0.01 12.06 -9.41
CA MET A 113 -0.72 10.90 -8.89
C MET A 113 0.23 9.75 -8.49
N LEU A 114 1.26 9.47 -9.30
CA LEU A 114 2.28 8.47 -8.96
C LEU A 114 3.04 8.83 -7.68
N GLN A 115 3.45 10.10 -7.54
CA GLN A 115 4.13 10.58 -6.35
C GLN A 115 3.26 10.49 -5.11
N LEU A 116 2.00 10.94 -5.18
CA LEU A 116 1.05 10.83 -4.07
C LEU A 116 0.85 9.37 -3.68
N GLY A 117 0.66 8.51 -4.69
CA GLY A 117 0.50 7.08 -4.51
C GLY A 117 1.68 6.43 -3.77
N GLU A 118 2.90 6.72 -4.23
CA GLU A 118 4.13 6.20 -3.64
C GLU A 118 4.36 6.72 -2.22
N GLN A 119 4.11 8.01 -1.99
CA GLN A 119 4.26 8.67 -0.70
C GLN A 119 3.27 8.13 0.33
N TYR A 120 1.98 8.12 0.01
CA TYR A 120 0.97 7.62 0.94
C TYR A 120 1.16 6.13 1.25
N TYR A 121 1.52 5.32 0.24
CA TYR A 121 1.67 3.88 0.43
C TYR A 121 2.92 3.51 1.24
N ASN A 122 4.07 4.15 0.99
CA ASN A 122 5.37 3.71 1.54
C ASN A 122 5.93 4.65 2.62
N GLU A 123 5.47 5.89 2.70
CA GLU A 123 6.15 6.97 3.44
C GLU A 123 5.24 7.71 4.43
N SER A 124 4.07 7.15 4.74
CA SER A 124 3.04 7.78 5.59
C SER A 124 3.56 8.30 6.94
N ALA A 125 4.51 7.59 7.56
CA ALA A 125 5.14 8.01 8.82
C ALA A 125 5.90 9.35 8.70
N SER A 126 6.46 9.65 7.53
CA SER A 126 7.11 10.93 7.26
C SER A 126 6.12 12.02 6.84
N LEU A 127 5.00 11.64 6.21
CA LEU A 127 3.98 12.57 5.75
C LEU A 127 3.14 13.19 6.87
N GLN A 128 3.05 12.56 8.04
CA GLN A 128 2.27 13.10 9.17
C GLN A 128 2.69 14.52 9.64
N TRP A 129 3.82 15.03 9.13
CA TRP A 129 4.33 16.38 9.41
C TRP A 129 4.01 17.38 8.30
N ASP A 130 3.52 16.92 7.15
CA ASP A 130 2.99 17.77 6.08
C ASP A 130 1.61 18.31 6.48
N GLN A 131 1.36 19.59 6.17
CA GLN A 131 0.12 20.28 6.56
C GLN A 131 -1.11 19.76 5.81
N ASP A 132 -0.90 19.20 4.62
CA ASP A 132 -1.96 18.67 3.75
C ASP A 132 -2.09 17.14 3.86
N TYR A 133 -1.46 16.52 4.88
CA TYR A 133 -1.62 15.09 5.15
C TYR A 133 -3.04 14.75 5.64
N ASN A 134 -3.67 13.77 4.98
CA ASN A 134 -5.02 13.34 5.31
C ASN A 134 -5.04 12.32 6.45
N PHE A 135 -5.19 12.79 7.69
CA PHE A 135 -5.30 11.94 8.89
C PHE A 135 -6.59 11.10 8.98
N ASN A 136 -7.59 11.38 8.14
CA ASN A 136 -8.88 10.68 8.18
C ASN A 136 -8.96 9.50 7.21
N ALA A 137 -7.93 9.27 6.40
CA ALA A 137 -7.86 8.19 5.43
C ALA A 137 -6.81 7.16 5.83
N ASP A 138 -7.04 5.89 5.49
CA ASP A 138 -6.00 4.89 5.54
C ASP A 138 -4.94 5.20 4.46
N PRO A 139 -3.66 5.42 4.84
CA PRO A 139 -2.66 5.88 3.89
C PRO A 139 -2.34 4.85 2.81
N GLN A 140 -2.41 3.54 3.11
CA GLN A 140 -2.15 2.52 2.10
C GLN A 140 -3.28 2.44 1.07
N GLN A 141 -4.54 2.53 1.52
CA GLN A 141 -5.69 2.60 0.61
C GLN A 141 -5.66 3.86 -0.23
N LEU A 142 -5.35 5.03 0.36
CA LEU A 142 -5.22 6.28 -0.37
C LEU A 142 -4.08 6.22 -1.38
N GLY A 143 -2.94 5.62 -1.01
CA GLY A 143 -1.84 5.37 -1.92
C GLY A 143 -2.24 4.50 -3.12
N LYS A 144 -2.94 3.39 -2.88
CA LYS A 144 -3.50 2.54 -3.95
C LYS A 144 -4.52 3.28 -4.80
N GLN A 145 -5.33 4.17 -4.22
CA GLN A 145 -6.28 4.98 -4.97
C GLN A 145 -5.55 5.91 -5.95
N TYR A 146 -4.54 6.66 -5.51
CA TYR A 146 -3.78 7.55 -6.39
C TYR A 146 -3.03 6.79 -7.49
N LEU A 147 -2.43 5.64 -7.18
CA LEU A 147 -1.84 4.77 -8.21
C LEU A 147 -2.91 4.28 -9.20
N GLY A 148 -4.10 3.95 -8.72
CA GLY A 148 -5.23 3.55 -9.56
C GLY A 148 -5.67 4.65 -10.50
N ASP A 149 -5.72 5.88 -10.00
CA ASP A 149 -6.03 7.07 -10.79
C ASP A 149 -4.95 7.34 -11.84
N ALA A 150 -3.66 7.12 -11.52
CA ALA A 150 -2.56 7.22 -12.47
C ALA A 150 -2.65 6.16 -13.58
N ALA A 151 -3.00 4.91 -13.25
CA ALA A 151 -3.23 3.85 -14.23
C ALA A 151 -4.39 4.19 -15.17
N ILE A 152 -5.50 4.69 -14.61
CA ILE A 152 -6.68 5.12 -15.37
C ILE A 152 -6.38 6.36 -16.23
N ALA A 153 -5.46 7.21 -15.78
CA ALA A 153 -4.95 8.35 -16.53
C ALA A 153 -3.99 7.95 -17.68
N GLY A 154 -3.68 6.66 -17.83
CA GLY A 154 -2.92 6.12 -18.95
C GLY A 154 -1.49 5.73 -18.62
N HIS A 155 -1.07 5.71 -17.35
CA HIS A 155 0.24 5.17 -17.01
C HIS A 155 0.24 3.64 -17.10
N LEU A 156 0.78 3.13 -18.22
CA LEU A 156 0.71 1.72 -18.62
C LEU A 156 1.18 0.76 -17.52
N HIS A 157 2.28 1.10 -16.85
CA HIS A 157 2.93 0.21 -15.90
C HIS A 157 2.31 0.19 -14.50
N THR A 158 1.50 1.20 -14.15
CA THR A 158 1.05 1.35 -12.76
C THR A 158 0.04 0.29 -12.34
N GLY A 159 -0.74 -0.27 -13.28
CA GLY A 159 -1.60 -1.40 -12.95
C GLY A 159 -0.80 -2.64 -12.54
N LEU A 160 0.42 -2.85 -13.06
CA LEU A 160 1.29 -3.96 -12.64
C LEU A 160 1.79 -3.73 -11.20
N VAL A 161 2.20 -2.51 -10.91
CA VAL A 161 2.62 -2.08 -9.56
C VAL A 161 1.48 -2.27 -8.55
N LEU A 162 0.27 -1.88 -8.91
CA LEU A 162 -0.93 -2.10 -8.09
C LEU A 162 -1.21 -3.58 -7.89
N ALA A 163 -1.10 -4.38 -8.95
CA ALA A 163 -1.31 -5.83 -8.83
C ALA A 163 -0.37 -6.43 -7.80
N GLN A 164 0.92 -6.06 -7.81
CA GLN A 164 1.86 -6.52 -6.79
C GLN A 164 1.46 -6.08 -5.37
N LYS A 165 0.99 -4.84 -5.20
CA LYS A 165 0.51 -4.34 -3.90
C LYS A 165 -0.70 -5.15 -3.41
N TYR A 166 -1.69 -5.41 -4.28
CA TYR A 166 -2.85 -6.24 -3.93
C TYR A 166 -2.50 -7.70 -3.66
N LEU A 167 -1.49 -8.26 -4.34
CA LEU A 167 -0.98 -9.60 -4.01
C LEU A 167 -0.37 -9.64 -2.61
N ASN A 168 0.39 -8.61 -2.23
CA ASN A 168 0.95 -8.49 -0.88
C ASN A 168 -0.17 -8.39 0.18
N ASP A 169 -1.28 -7.74 -0.16
CA ASP A 169 -2.47 -7.60 0.70
C ASP A 169 -3.40 -8.83 0.67
N GLN A 170 -2.98 -9.94 0.04
CA GLN A 170 -3.77 -11.17 -0.09
C GLN A 170 -5.11 -10.98 -0.82
N GLN A 171 -5.16 -10.05 -1.79
CA GLN A 171 -6.31 -9.76 -2.65
C GLN A 171 -6.00 -10.12 -4.11
N PRO A 172 -5.89 -11.42 -4.44
CA PRO A 172 -5.39 -11.85 -5.74
C PRO A 172 -6.39 -11.61 -6.89
N ASP A 173 -7.68 -11.46 -6.59
CA ASP A 173 -8.72 -11.07 -7.54
C ASP A 173 -8.63 -9.59 -7.94
N GLU A 174 -8.40 -8.67 -7.00
CA GLU A 174 -8.08 -7.26 -7.31
C GLU A 174 -6.79 -7.18 -8.12
N ALA A 175 -5.74 -7.90 -7.71
CA ALA A 175 -4.49 -7.94 -8.46
C ALA A 175 -4.69 -8.38 -9.91
N TYR A 176 -5.51 -9.42 -10.12
CA TYR A 176 -5.84 -9.90 -11.45
C TYR A 176 -6.60 -8.86 -12.29
N ALA A 177 -7.52 -8.10 -11.69
CA ALA A 177 -8.23 -7.03 -12.38
C ALA A 177 -7.27 -5.92 -12.87
N TRP A 178 -6.30 -5.54 -12.05
CA TRP A 178 -5.28 -4.55 -12.44
C TRP A 178 -4.33 -5.09 -13.53
N LEU A 179 -3.96 -6.37 -13.50
CA LEU A 179 -3.18 -6.99 -14.59
C LEU A 179 -3.96 -7.03 -15.90
N LEU A 180 -5.27 -7.32 -15.86
CA LEU A 180 -6.12 -7.26 -17.04
C LEU A 180 -6.16 -5.85 -17.63
N LEU A 181 -6.28 -4.83 -16.77
CA LEU A 181 -6.24 -3.43 -17.20
C LEU A 181 -4.88 -3.08 -17.81
N SER A 182 -3.76 -3.40 -17.16
CA SER A 182 -2.41 -3.15 -17.70
C SER A 182 -2.22 -3.81 -19.06
N LYS A 183 -2.64 -5.07 -19.21
CA LYS A 183 -2.59 -5.79 -20.48
C LYS A 183 -3.40 -5.08 -21.56
N ARG A 184 -4.58 -4.58 -21.22
CA ARG A 184 -5.45 -3.82 -22.14
C ARG A 184 -4.83 -2.50 -22.56
N LEU A 185 -4.17 -1.81 -21.63
CA LEU A 185 -3.46 -0.56 -21.90
C LEU A 185 -2.17 -0.79 -22.71
N GLY A 186 -1.68 -2.03 -22.80
CA GLY A 186 -0.55 -2.41 -23.64
C GLY A 186 0.77 -2.57 -22.87
N ASP A 187 0.73 -2.78 -21.55
CA ASP A 187 1.93 -3.14 -20.80
C ASP A 187 2.40 -4.56 -21.19
N PRO A 188 3.61 -4.72 -21.77
CA PRO A 188 4.11 -6.02 -22.18
C PRO A 188 4.36 -6.98 -21.01
N ALA A 189 4.69 -6.46 -19.82
CA ALA A 189 4.98 -7.27 -18.63
C ALA A 189 3.71 -7.86 -17.99
N ALA A 190 2.53 -7.32 -18.30
CA ALA A 190 1.27 -7.78 -17.71
C ALA A 190 0.86 -9.18 -18.19
N SER A 191 1.22 -9.58 -19.42
CA SER A 191 0.72 -10.84 -20.01
C SER A 191 1.26 -12.08 -19.32
N SER A 192 2.56 -12.12 -19.00
CA SER A 192 3.18 -13.26 -18.31
C SER A 192 2.66 -13.38 -16.87
N GLN A 193 2.56 -12.27 -16.15
CA GLN A 193 2.02 -12.25 -14.79
C GLN A 193 0.55 -12.65 -14.74
N LEU A 194 -0.24 -12.25 -15.74
CA LEU A 194 -1.65 -12.63 -15.84
C LEU A 194 -1.80 -14.14 -16.00
N GLU A 195 -0.97 -14.78 -16.84
CA GLU A 195 -1.00 -16.23 -17.05
C GLU A 195 -0.63 -16.99 -15.77
N GLU A 196 0.43 -16.56 -15.09
CA GLU A 196 0.84 -17.12 -13.79
C GLU A 196 -0.28 -17.01 -12.74
N LEU A 197 -0.86 -15.82 -12.60
CA LEU A 197 -1.91 -15.59 -11.59
C LEU A 197 -3.21 -16.32 -11.95
N ALA A 198 -3.57 -16.41 -13.23
CA ALA A 198 -4.74 -17.15 -13.69
C ALA A 198 -4.69 -18.62 -13.27
N GLY A 199 -3.52 -19.26 -13.34
CA GLY A 199 -3.33 -20.65 -12.93
C GLY A 199 -3.54 -20.90 -11.43
N ARG A 200 -3.52 -19.84 -10.61
CA ARG A 200 -3.68 -19.89 -9.16
C ARG A 200 -5.06 -19.47 -8.67
N LEU A 201 -5.89 -18.88 -9.54
CA LEU A 201 -7.21 -18.35 -9.20
C LEU A 201 -8.34 -19.32 -9.55
N THR A 202 -9.37 -19.34 -8.70
CA THR A 202 -10.62 -20.04 -9.00
C THR A 202 -11.42 -19.32 -10.10
N PRO A 203 -12.33 -20.03 -10.81
CA PRO A 203 -13.20 -19.39 -11.80
C PRO A 203 -14.04 -18.23 -11.24
N ALA A 204 -14.49 -18.34 -9.98
CA ALA A 204 -15.25 -17.28 -9.32
C ALA A 204 -14.41 -16.01 -9.06
N GLN A 205 -13.15 -16.17 -8.66
CA GLN A 205 -12.23 -15.04 -8.49
C GLN A 205 -11.91 -14.38 -9.83
N GLN A 206 -11.67 -15.18 -10.88
CA GLN A 206 -11.45 -14.63 -12.23
C GLN A 206 -12.69 -13.87 -12.72
N GLN A 207 -13.90 -14.36 -12.43
CA GLN A 207 -15.13 -13.67 -12.80
C GLN A 207 -15.30 -12.35 -12.02
N THR A 208 -15.00 -12.34 -10.73
CA THR A 208 -15.02 -11.13 -9.89
C THR A 208 -14.04 -10.09 -10.44
N ALA A 209 -12.83 -10.51 -10.78
CA ALA A 209 -11.83 -9.63 -11.39
C ALA A 209 -12.24 -9.08 -12.76
N ARG A 210 -12.98 -9.84 -13.58
CA ARG A 210 -13.54 -9.36 -14.85
C ARG A 210 -14.65 -8.33 -14.66
N GLN A 211 -15.48 -8.49 -13.63
CA GLN A 211 -16.47 -7.47 -13.25
C GLN A 211 -15.76 -6.19 -12.81
N ARG A 212 -14.73 -6.33 -11.97
CA ARG A 212 -13.89 -5.22 -11.53
C ARG A 212 -13.22 -4.51 -12.70
N LEU A 213 -12.69 -5.24 -13.68
CA LEU A 213 -12.16 -4.66 -14.91
C LEU A 213 -13.20 -3.82 -15.66
N ALA A 214 -14.46 -4.27 -15.75
CA ALA A 214 -15.50 -3.51 -16.44
C ALA A 214 -15.76 -2.14 -15.77
N GLU A 215 -15.67 -2.07 -14.44
CA GLU A 215 -15.73 -0.80 -13.70
C GLU A 215 -14.53 0.09 -14.01
N LEU A 216 -13.32 -0.48 -14.02
CA LEU A 216 -12.09 0.25 -14.36
C LEU A 216 -12.15 0.78 -15.81
N ASP A 217 -12.61 -0.04 -16.75
CA ASP A 217 -12.81 0.34 -18.15
C ASP A 217 -13.80 1.50 -18.30
N PHE A 218 -14.88 1.49 -17.51
CA PHE A 218 -15.82 2.61 -17.49
C PHE A 218 -15.13 3.89 -17.00
N ARG A 219 -14.33 3.82 -15.93
CA ARG A 219 -13.57 4.97 -15.42
C ARG A 219 -12.57 5.51 -16.44
N VAL A 220 -11.87 4.62 -17.15
CA VAL A 220 -10.96 4.96 -18.26
C VAL A 220 -11.73 5.69 -19.36
N LYS A 221 -12.85 5.13 -19.84
CA LYS A 221 -13.67 5.76 -20.89
C LYS A 221 -14.15 7.14 -20.48
N VAL A 222 -14.76 7.28 -19.30
CA VAL A 222 -15.28 8.56 -18.81
C VAL A 222 -14.20 9.64 -18.81
N ARG A 223 -12.97 9.29 -18.41
CA ARG A 223 -11.85 10.22 -18.41
C ARG A 223 -11.45 10.70 -19.82
N TYR A 224 -11.47 9.82 -20.81
CA TYR A 224 -11.07 10.16 -22.19
C TYR A 224 -12.20 10.74 -23.04
N THR A 225 -13.46 10.51 -22.69
CA THR A 225 -14.62 11.04 -23.45
C THR A 225 -15.24 12.29 -22.85
N GLY A 226 -14.89 12.65 -21.61
CA GLY A 226 -15.48 13.76 -20.85
C GLY A 226 -14.64 15.04 -20.82
N GLY A 227 -13.64 15.17 -21.68
CA GLY A 227 -12.76 16.34 -21.81
C GLY A 227 -13.15 17.28 -22.93
#